data_AF-A0A6C0Y6L7-F1
#
_entry.id   AF-A0A6C0Y6L7-F1
#
_cell.length_a   1.000
_cell.length_b   1.000
_cell.length_c   1.000
_cell.angle_alpha   90.00
_cell.angle_beta   90.00
_cell.angle_gamma   90.00
#
_symmetry.space_group_name_H-M   'P 1'
#
loop_
_entity.id
_entity.type
_entity.pdbx_description
1 polymer ?
#
loop_
_entity_poly.entity_id
_entity_poly.type
_entity_poly.pdbx_seq_one_letter_code
_entity_poly.pdbx_strand_id
1 'polypeptide(L)'
;MNMSEYAIQSVAKFQALLEEHDAYIYTYEMSFKYRLENVLKTLQFDDSGITAMVMVKDLYGQFGSAAHIRINAIDNKFDKVLKFRQDLLEVKELIQQSQIVEQMQHISGLIENYFKKADQGISPDMRNLLDDHGKVVDVYTKTLKSSKDFDVLVFNKGKNAVEGSKLELFSPVYVWRDFNSLQAHQHKFEDGVYFCFVDRVFGFVYKNGENLVVVSDTMEYNYLRRHISDRFIPSNKNNTDAGYYLPYQLLKTEYGKMDVQLYNFETAEAFANQTTPSVLCDISELPVESLVYVVLMFELLVKKYGFATDLLDAEPITTHGTNHIFDKAIEYKSSQKLITVDELRHSVFHALFPEQSYSAYNTRLEERFSHLVDQRLLNLVKHNGQVFCPDESGRYVPFTEKIKYKYGEFNNTDELKLLAFDLTMVGTPDQLEELRYRVARKNYAAMLDMHTKSYMSEKLPEIRKYLKKKFYDNLENLETIMGYQSIQVQNHLGRETPWSLMVSEQYDPKIKSYPQSQWLRTHISERDPGSSVLRCYETGSKRFQTIMFRVGSAEQLAFLLNVPVNKLPDPLKEYRYDSFDRHCKLDPVDQIESIWEQRLLEFEVVVSKSHYNSIRKKTNPQYLETIKATAQL
;
A
#
# COMPACT_ATOMS: atom_id res chain seq x y z
N MET A 1 36.86 -27.38 2.65
CA MET A 1 35.90 -26.29 2.39
C MET A 1 34.71 -26.48 3.30
N ASN A 2 34.17 -25.39 3.85
CA ASN A 2 32.86 -25.46 4.50
C ASN A 2 31.75 -25.59 3.44
N MET A 3 30.56 -26.01 3.84
CA MET A 3 29.45 -26.27 2.90
C MET A 3 29.00 -25.02 2.14
N SER A 4 29.12 -23.84 2.74
CA SER A 4 28.84 -22.55 2.10
C SER A 4 29.79 -22.25 0.94
N GLU A 5 31.08 -22.56 1.09
CA GLU A 5 32.07 -22.48 -0.01
C GLU A 5 31.74 -23.45 -1.14
N TYR A 6 31.28 -24.68 -0.81
CA TYR A 6 30.82 -25.64 -1.83
C TYR A 6 29.59 -25.13 -2.57
N ALA A 7 28.63 -24.51 -1.88
CA ALA A 7 27.46 -23.90 -2.50
C ALA A 7 27.85 -22.77 -3.46
N ILE A 8 28.71 -21.86 -3.03
CA ILE A 8 29.20 -20.75 -3.85
C ILE A 8 29.91 -21.27 -5.11
N GLN A 9 30.82 -22.25 -4.96
CA GLN A 9 31.53 -22.84 -6.10
C GLN A 9 30.58 -23.58 -7.05
N SER A 10 29.59 -24.30 -6.51
CA SER A 10 28.62 -25.02 -7.33
C SER A 10 27.73 -24.06 -8.11
N VAL A 11 27.26 -22.96 -7.47
CA VAL A 11 26.51 -21.91 -8.16
C VAL A 11 27.35 -21.23 -9.23
N ALA A 12 28.59 -20.84 -8.92
CA ALA A 12 29.48 -20.17 -9.87
C ALA A 12 29.76 -21.06 -11.10
N LYS A 13 30.06 -22.35 -10.89
CA LYS A 13 30.23 -23.31 -11.99
C LYS A 13 28.94 -23.48 -12.80
N PHE A 14 27.79 -23.53 -12.13
CA PHE A 14 26.52 -23.70 -12.82
C PHE A 14 26.13 -22.45 -13.63
N GLN A 15 26.41 -21.25 -13.13
CA GLN A 15 26.25 -19.99 -13.87
C GLN A 15 27.17 -19.93 -15.08
N ALA A 16 28.46 -20.27 -14.92
CA ALA A 16 29.41 -20.33 -16.03
C ALA A 16 28.95 -21.32 -17.11
N LEU A 17 28.41 -22.47 -16.70
CA LEU A 17 27.85 -23.46 -17.62
C LEU A 17 26.64 -22.93 -18.41
N LEU A 18 25.76 -22.14 -17.79
CA LEU A 18 24.66 -21.49 -18.50
C LEU A 18 25.18 -20.45 -19.51
N GLU A 19 26.16 -19.64 -19.13
CA GLU A 19 26.70 -18.56 -19.97
C GLU A 19 27.57 -19.07 -21.14
N GLU A 20 28.37 -20.12 -20.93
CA GLU A 20 29.25 -20.67 -21.96
C GLU A 20 28.49 -21.43 -23.07
N HIS A 21 27.31 -21.97 -22.75
CA HIS A 21 26.62 -22.95 -23.60
C HIS A 21 25.22 -22.54 -24.08
N ASP A 22 24.73 -21.34 -23.74
CA ASP A 22 23.44 -20.74 -24.17
C ASP A 22 23.17 -20.92 -25.69
N ALA A 23 24.18 -20.67 -26.53
CA ALA A 23 24.03 -20.71 -27.99
C ALA A 23 23.56 -22.06 -28.58
N TYR A 24 23.64 -23.17 -27.83
CA TYR A 24 23.36 -24.54 -28.30
C TYR A 24 22.35 -25.31 -27.46
N ILE A 25 21.96 -24.76 -26.32
CA ILE A 25 20.99 -25.34 -25.39
C ILE A 25 19.69 -24.55 -25.54
N TYR A 26 18.56 -25.24 -25.56
CA TYR A 26 17.25 -24.59 -25.42
C TYR A 26 16.74 -24.86 -24.01
N THR A 27 16.70 -23.83 -23.17
CA THR A 27 16.01 -23.83 -21.88
C THR A 27 15.26 -22.52 -21.69
N TYR A 28 14.31 -22.47 -20.75
CA TYR A 28 13.75 -21.20 -20.27
C TYR A 28 14.78 -20.48 -19.37
N GLU A 29 15.85 -19.97 -19.99
CA GLU A 29 17.09 -19.52 -19.33
C GLU A 29 16.89 -18.43 -18.26
N MET A 30 15.99 -17.47 -18.48
CA MET A 30 15.75 -16.39 -17.51
C MET A 30 15.31 -16.91 -16.13
N SER A 31 14.70 -18.09 -16.06
CA SER A 31 14.24 -18.65 -14.78
C SER A 31 15.37 -19.28 -13.94
N PHE A 32 16.40 -19.88 -14.57
CA PHE A 32 17.46 -20.58 -13.85
C PHE A 32 18.51 -19.63 -13.27
N LYS A 33 18.88 -18.58 -14.01
CA LYS A 33 19.83 -17.56 -13.51
C LYS A 33 19.27 -16.86 -12.26
N TYR A 34 18.00 -16.46 -12.30
CA TYR A 34 17.30 -15.87 -11.15
C TYR A 34 17.23 -16.82 -9.95
N ARG A 35 16.97 -18.12 -10.18
CA ARG A 35 16.94 -19.13 -9.11
C ARG A 35 18.32 -19.36 -8.49
N LEU A 36 19.39 -19.36 -9.28
CA LEU A 36 20.77 -19.45 -8.78
C LEU A 36 21.17 -18.22 -7.94
N GLU A 37 20.71 -17.02 -8.30
CA GLU A 37 20.88 -15.83 -7.45
C GLU A 37 20.15 -15.98 -6.11
N ASN A 38 18.96 -16.60 -6.10
CA ASN A 38 18.23 -16.87 -4.86
C ASN A 38 18.96 -17.89 -3.97
N VAL A 39 19.66 -18.87 -4.53
CA VAL A 39 20.53 -19.78 -3.76
C VAL A 39 21.60 -19.00 -2.99
N LEU A 40 22.25 -18.04 -3.64
CA LEU A 40 23.27 -17.20 -2.98
C LEU A 40 22.67 -16.31 -1.90
N LYS A 41 21.44 -15.80 -2.10
CA LYS A 41 20.72 -15.07 -1.06
C LYS A 41 20.42 -15.94 0.15
N THR A 42 20.15 -17.24 -0.02
CA THR A 42 19.92 -18.17 1.09
C THR A 42 21.12 -18.26 2.04
N LEU A 43 22.35 -18.10 1.54
CA LEU A 43 23.56 -18.07 2.39
C LEU A 43 23.62 -16.86 3.33
N GLN A 44 22.80 -15.82 3.12
CA GLN A 44 22.66 -14.71 4.07
C GLN A 44 21.80 -15.10 5.30
N PHE A 45 21.05 -16.19 5.20
CA PHE A 45 20.11 -16.64 6.21
C PHE A 45 20.42 -18.03 6.77
N ASP A 46 21.20 -18.84 6.05
CA ASP A 46 21.70 -20.15 6.44
C ASP A 46 23.23 -20.21 6.36
N ASP A 47 23.90 -19.96 7.48
CA ASP A 47 25.36 -20.01 7.58
C ASP A 47 25.93 -21.42 7.35
N SER A 48 25.09 -22.46 7.44
CA SER A 48 25.52 -23.84 7.26
C SER A 48 25.79 -24.18 5.79
N GLY A 49 25.23 -23.44 4.84
CA GLY A 49 25.36 -23.70 3.40
C GLY A 49 24.64 -24.95 2.90
N ILE A 50 23.99 -25.71 3.79
CA ILE A 50 23.29 -26.96 3.46
C ILE A 50 22.07 -26.66 2.59
N THR A 51 21.26 -25.67 3.00
CA THR A 51 20.04 -25.29 2.28
C THR A 51 20.38 -24.86 0.86
N ALA A 52 21.42 -24.03 0.72
CA ALA A 52 21.92 -23.59 -0.57
C ALA A 52 22.34 -24.79 -1.44
N MET A 53 23.11 -25.75 -0.90
CA MET A 53 23.51 -26.94 -1.65
C MET A 53 22.34 -27.81 -2.12
N VAL A 54 21.27 -27.93 -1.33
CA VAL A 54 20.12 -28.73 -1.75
C VAL A 54 19.30 -28.01 -2.81
N MET A 55 19.18 -26.68 -2.72
CA MET A 55 18.61 -25.88 -3.81
C MET A 55 19.43 -26.03 -5.09
N VAL A 56 20.76 -26.03 -5.04
CA VAL A 56 21.60 -26.29 -6.24
C VAL A 56 21.32 -27.68 -6.80
N LYS A 57 21.22 -28.71 -5.94
CA LYS A 57 20.94 -30.09 -6.36
C LYS A 57 19.57 -30.21 -7.04
N ASP A 58 18.54 -29.59 -6.48
CA ASP A 58 17.20 -29.57 -7.06
C ASP A 58 17.20 -28.83 -8.41
N LEU A 59 17.83 -27.64 -8.47
CA LEU A 59 17.99 -26.89 -9.72
C LEU A 59 18.74 -27.68 -10.79
N TYR A 60 19.78 -28.43 -10.41
CA TYR A 60 20.51 -29.32 -11.31
C TYR A 60 19.60 -30.43 -11.87
N GLY A 61 18.76 -31.04 -11.03
CA GLY A 61 17.79 -32.05 -11.45
C GLY A 61 16.73 -31.50 -12.41
N GLN A 62 16.20 -30.30 -12.12
CA GLN A 62 15.24 -29.61 -12.99
C GLN A 62 15.88 -29.21 -14.32
N PHE A 63 17.10 -28.67 -14.29
CA PHE A 63 17.85 -28.32 -15.48
C PHE A 63 18.11 -29.54 -16.36
N GLY A 64 18.58 -30.66 -15.76
CA GLY A 64 18.82 -31.89 -16.50
C GLY A 64 17.57 -32.46 -17.17
N SER A 65 16.39 -32.19 -16.62
CA SER A 65 15.10 -32.61 -17.21
C SER A 65 14.58 -31.65 -18.29
N ALA A 66 14.96 -30.37 -18.23
CA ALA A 66 14.49 -29.32 -19.13
C ALA A 66 15.47 -28.98 -20.27
N ALA A 67 16.75 -29.36 -20.13
CA ALA A 67 17.80 -29.01 -21.08
C ALA A 67 17.68 -29.85 -22.36
N HIS A 68 17.52 -29.16 -23.49
CA HIS A 68 17.53 -29.78 -24.82
C HIS A 68 18.73 -29.31 -25.62
N ILE A 69 19.48 -30.27 -26.18
CA ILE A 69 20.61 -29.98 -27.08
C ILE A 69 20.10 -29.92 -28.51
N ARG A 70 20.40 -28.85 -29.25
CA ARG A 70 20.01 -28.71 -30.66
C ARG A 70 20.77 -29.73 -31.52
N ILE A 71 20.07 -30.43 -32.42
CA ILE A 71 20.69 -31.41 -33.34
C ILE A 71 21.84 -30.78 -34.15
N ASN A 72 21.64 -29.58 -34.69
CA ASN A 72 22.70 -28.86 -35.42
C ASN A 72 23.97 -28.58 -34.57
N ALA A 73 23.86 -28.53 -33.25
CA ALA A 73 25.02 -28.38 -32.38
C ALA A 73 25.80 -29.69 -32.22
N ILE A 74 25.12 -30.83 -32.28
CA ILE A 74 25.77 -32.15 -32.30
C ILE A 74 26.59 -32.29 -33.59
N ASP A 75 26.00 -31.93 -34.73
CA ASP A 75 26.65 -32.12 -36.03
C ASP A 75 27.81 -31.15 -36.28
N ASN A 76 27.69 -29.89 -35.82
CA ASN A 76 28.65 -28.83 -36.16
C ASN A 76 29.57 -28.42 -35.00
N LYS A 77 29.26 -28.82 -33.75
CA LYS A 77 29.93 -28.34 -32.53
C LYS A 77 30.09 -29.46 -31.48
N PHE A 78 30.36 -30.68 -31.93
CA PHE A 78 30.46 -31.88 -31.09
C PHE A 78 31.41 -31.73 -29.90
N ASP A 79 32.61 -31.15 -30.08
CA ASP A 79 33.57 -30.93 -29.00
C ASP A 79 33.01 -30.03 -27.88
N LYS A 80 32.18 -29.05 -28.22
CA LYS A 80 31.52 -28.19 -27.24
C LYS A 80 30.44 -28.93 -26.47
N VAL A 81 29.71 -29.84 -27.13
CA VAL A 81 28.73 -30.71 -26.48
C VAL A 81 29.42 -31.69 -25.51
N LEU A 82 30.59 -32.21 -25.86
CA LEU A 82 31.40 -33.04 -24.95
C LEU A 82 31.89 -32.25 -23.74
N LYS A 83 32.39 -31.02 -23.95
CA LYS A 83 32.78 -30.13 -22.85
C LYS A 83 31.60 -29.84 -21.93
N PHE A 84 30.43 -29.48 -22.48
CA PHE A 84 29.21 -29.26 -21.71
C PHE A 84 28.83 -30.46 -20.84
N ARG A 85 28.89 -31.68 -21.38
CA ARG A 85 28.64 -32.90 -20.60
C ARG A 85 29.64 -33.06 -19.46
N GLN A 86 30.91 -32.72 -19.69
CA GLN A 86 31.95 -32.81 -18.67
C GLN A 86 31.74 -31.76 -17.57
N ASP A 87 31.43 -30.52 -17.95
CA ASP A 87 31.09 -29.43 -17.01
C ASP A 87 29.88 -29.83 -16.14
N LEU A 88 28.86 -30.48 -16.73
CA LEU A 88 27.71 -31.03 -15.96
C LEU A 88 28.11 -32.10 -14.96
N LEU A 89 29.04 -33.00 -15.32
CA LEU A 89 29.52 -34.03 -14.42
C LEU A 89 30.31 -33.44 -13.23
N GLU A 90 31.08 -32.38 -13.46
CA GLU A 90 31.78 -31.68 -12.39
C GLU A 90 30.80 -31.02 -11.41
N VAL A 91 29.73 -30.37 -11.91
CA VAL A 91 28.68 -29.84 -11.05
C VAL A 91 27.98 -30.97 -10.28
N LYS A 92 27.73 -32.11 -10.94
CA LYS A 92 27.13 -33.30 -10.31
C LYS A 92 27.97 -33.86 -9.17
N GLU A 93 29.30 -33.92 -9.33
CA GLU A 93 30.20 -34.40 -8.28
C GLU A 93 30.19 -33.48 -7.06
N LEU A 94 30.12 -32.16 -7.27
CA LEU A 94 30.03 -31.19 -6.18
C LEU A 94 28.73 -31.32 -5.38
N ILE A 95 27.59 -31.59 -6.03
CA ILE A 95 26.28 -31.72 -5.37
C ILE A 95 26.00 -33.10 -4.75
N GLN A 96 26.81 -34.12 -5.05
CA GLN A 96 26.62 -35.50 -4.54
C GLN A 96 27.33 -35.79 -3.21
N GLN A 97 27.76 -34.76 -2.48
CA GLN A 97 28.41 -34.94 -1.18
C GLN A 97 27.46 -35.54 -0.14
N SER A 98 27.94 -36.53 0.62
CA SER A 98 27.16 -37.33 1.58
C SER A 98 26.50 -36.51 2.69
N GLN A 99 27.13 -35.41 3.11
CA GLN A 99 26.66 -34.54 4.20
C GLN A 99 25.29 -33.90 3.91
N ILE A 100 24.94 -33.69 2.64
CA ILE A 100 23.64 -33.13 2.24
C ILE A 100 22.51 -34.10 2.55
N VAL A 101 22.74 -35.40 2.29
CA VAL A 101 21.74 -36.45 2.48
C VAL A 101 21.47 -36.67 3.97
N GLU A 102 22.52 -36.66 4.79
CA GLU A 102 22.42 -36.81 6.25
C GLU A 102 21.58 -35.69 6.89
N GLN A 103 21.75 -34.45 6.44
CA GLN A 103 21.03 -33.30 6.99
C GLN A 103 19.56 -33.25 6.53
N MET A 104 19.28 -33.64 5.29
CA MET A 104 17.88 -33.81 4.84
C MET A 104 17.17 -34.90 5.63
N GLN A 105 17.84 -36.02 5.87
CA GLN A 105 17.33 -37.08 6.75
C GLN A 105 17.12 -36.58 8.19
N HIS A 106 18.00 -35.71 8.70
CA HIS A 106 17.82 -35.08 10.00
C HIS A 106 16.58 -34.18 10.05
N ILE A 107 16.37 -33.30 9.06
CA ILE A 107 15.18 -32.45 8.97
C ILE A 107 13.90 -33.29 8.87
N SER A 108 13.87 -34.28 7.99
CA SER A 108 12.72 -35.19 7.89
C SER A 108 12.51 -35.95 9.20
N GLY A 109 13.58 -36.40 9.86
CA GLY A 109 13.53 -37.05 11.17
C GLY A 109 12.98 -36.16 12.28
N LEU A 110 13.29 -34.85 12.29
CA LEU A 110 12.71 -33.89 13.23
C LEU A 110 11.19 -33.80 13.06
N ILE A 111 10.74 -33.67 11.80
CA ILE A 111 9.31 -33.59 11.46
C ILE A 111 8.61 -34.90 11.87
N GLU A 112 9.16 -36.06 11.50
CA GLU A 112 8.61 -37.36 11.89
C GLU A 112 8.52 -37.54 13.42
N ASN A 113 9.55 -37.11 14.14
CA ASN A 113 9.60 -37.22 15.60
C ASN A 113 8.56 -36.33 16.28
N TYR A 114 8.29 -35.14 15.73
CA TYR A 114 7.21 -34.28 16.21
C TYR A 114 5.85 -34.98 16.09
N PHE A 115 5.53 -35.54 14.92
CA PHE A 115 4.26 -36.26 14.70
C PHE A 115 4.11 -37.50 15.58
N LYS A 116 5.19 -38.28 15.75
CA LYS A 116 5.21 -39.41 16.69
C LYS A 116 4.91 -38.99 18.13
N LYS A 117 5.42 -37.84 18.57
CA LYS A 117 5.18 -37.31 19.93
C LYS A 117 3.77 -36.76 20.10
N ALA A 118 3.19 -36.17 19.06
CA ALA A 118 1.84 -35.63 19.08
C ALA A 118 0.74 -36.72 18.98
N ASP A 119 1.12 -38.00 18.93
CA ASP A 119 0.24 -39.15 18.65
C ASP A 119 -0.55 -39.00 17.33
N GLN A 120 -0.02 -38.17 16.42
CA GLN A 120 -0.58 -37.89 15.11
C GLN A 120 0.19 -38.74 14.10
N GLY A 121 -0.50 -39.71 13.47
CA GLY A 121 0.12 -40.50 12.40
C GLY A 121 0.59 -39.64 11.23
N ILE A 122 1.67 -40.04 10.56
CA ILE A 122 2.16 -39.37 9.34
C ILE A 122 1.22 -39.72 8.19
N SER A 123 0.55 -38.71 7.62
CA SER A 123 -0.31 -38.90 6.45
C SER A 123 0.50 -39.30 5.20
N PRO A 124 -0.10 -39.99 4.21
CA PRO A 124 0.58 -40.30 2.96
C PRO A 124 1.11 -39.06 2.24
N ASP A 125 0.37 -37.96 2.27
CA ASP A 125 0.77 -36.69 1.66
C ASP A 125 1.97 -36.05 2.38
N MET A 126 2.03 -36.18 3.71
CA MET A 126 3.22 -35.77 4.49
C MET A 126 4.44 -36.61 4.12
N ARG A 127 4.29 -37.93 4.01
CA ARG A 127 5.40 -38.79 3.58
C ARG A 127 5.88 -38.43 2.16
N ASN A 128 4.95 -38.21 1.23
CA ASN A 128 5.30 -37.75 -0.12
C ASN A 128 6.04 -36.41 -0.13
N LEU A 129 5.66 -35.47 0.75
CA LEU A 129 6.37 -34.20 0.90
C LEU A 129 7.77 -34.41 1.49
N LEU A 130 7.91 -35.24 2.53
CA LEU A 130 9.20 -35.53 3.17
C LEU A 130 10.18 -36.27 2.25
N ASP A 131 9.66 -37.07 1.32
CA ASP A 131 10.44 -37.74 0.28
C ASP A 131 10.86 -36.77 -0.85
N ASP A 132 10.17 -35.63 -1.00
CA ASP A 132 10.49 -34.56 -1.94
C ASP A 132 11.43 -33.52 -1.30
N HIS A 133 12.73 -33.81 -1.33
CA HIS A 133 13.75 -32.97 -0.71
C HIS A 133 13.75 -31.53 -1.23
N GLY A 134 13.36 -31.28 -2.48
CA GLY A 134 13.29 -29.93 -3.05
C GLY A 134 12.22 -29.09 -2.34
N LYS A 135 11.03 -29.66 -2.15
CA LYS A 135 9.94 -28.98 -1.44
C LYS A 135 10.23 -28.78 0.05
N VAL A 136 10.84 -29.76 0.72
CA VAL A 136 11.23 -29.61 2.14
C VAL A 136 12.18 -28.43 2.32
N VAL A 137 13.15 -28.28 1.42
CA VAL A 137 14.12 -27.17 1.40
C VAL A 137 13.46 -25.84 1.13
N ASP A 138 12.52 -25.80 0.17
CA ASP A 138 11.77 -24.58 -0.12
C ASP A 138 10.98 -24.11 1.11
N VAL A 139 10.34 -25.03 1.83
CA VAL A 139 9.64 -24.70 3.08
C VAL A 139 10.65 -24.24 4.13
N TYR A 140 11.72 -25.01 4.38
CA TYR A 140 12.75 -24.69 5.37
C TYR A 140 13.42 -23.33 5.14
N THR A 141 13.77 -23.00 3.88
CA THR A 141 14.37 -21.71 3.50
C THR A 141 13.44 -20.57 3.85
N LYS A 142 12.15 -20.70 3.52
CA LYS A 142 11.15 -19.68 3.85
C LYS A 142 10.91 -19.59 5.35
N THR A 143 11.00 -20.70 6.09
CA THR A 143 10.96 -20.71 7.55
C THR A 143 12.14 -19.94 8.14
N LEU A 144 13.37 -20.21 7.69
CA LEU A 144 14.57 -19.50 8.16
C LEU A 144 14.45 -17.98 7.91
N LYS A 145 14.05 -17.59 6.70
CA LYS A 145 13.84 -16.18 6.37
C LYS A 145 12.78 -15.55 7.28
N SER A 146 11.64 -16.22 7.46
CA SER A 146 10.56 -15.73 8.33
C SER A 146 11.05 -15.57 9.77
N SER A 147 11.82 -16.52 10.31
CA SER A 147 12.28 -16.51 11.73
C SER A 147 13.18 -15.33 12.12
N LYS A 148 13.81 -14.66 11.14
CA LYS A 148 14.61 -13.45 11.38
C LYS A 148 13.75 -12.22 11.62
N ASP A 149 12.57 -12.19 11.01
CA ASP A 149 11.68 -11.03 10.96
C ASP A 149 10.57 -11.11 12.03
N PHE A 150 10.68 -12.04 12.98
CA PHE A 150 9.70 -12.18 14.06
C PHE A 150 10.05 -11.27 15.23
N ASP A 151 9.10 -10.42 15.60
CA ASP A 151 9.13 -9.61 16.80
C ASP A 151 8.68 -10.42 18.03
N VAL A 152 9.21 -10.06 19.18
CA VAL A 152 8.87 -10.64 20.48
C VAL A 152 8.09 -9.62 21.29
N LEU A 153 6.84 -9.97 21.62
CA LEU A 153 5.93 -9.15 22.40
C LEU A 153 5.74 -9.77 23.78
N VAL A 154 6.27 -9.15 24.84
CA VAL A 154 6.11 -9.62 26.22
C VAL A 154 4.91 -8.92 26.85
N PHE A 155 3.82 -9.65 27.10
CA PHE A 155 2.60 -9.08 27.68
C PHE A 155 2.60 -9.14 29.21
N ASN A 156 3.09 -10.24 29.78
CA ASN A 156 3.20 -10.40 31.23
C ASN A 156 4.54 -11.05 31.57
N LYS A 157 5.14 -10.57 32.66
CA LYS A 157 6.34 -11.13 33.26
C LYS A 157 6.05 -11.42 34.73
N GLY A 158 6.28 -12.66 35.16
CA GLY A 158 6.01 -13.10 36.52
C GLY A 158 6.71 -14.42 36.83
N LYS A 159 6.17 -15.18 37.78
CA LYS A 159 6.75 -16.46 38.18
C LYS A 159 6.56 -17.50 37.07
N ASN A 160 7.63 -18.21 36.74
CA ASN A 160 7.56 -19.39 35.88
C ASN A 160 6.69 -20.48 36.54
N ALA A 161 6.14 -21.36 35.71
CA ALA A 161 5.57 -22.61 36.19
C ALA A 161 6.64 -23.47 36.90
N VAL A 162 6.20 -24.51 37.60
CA VAL A 162 7.06 -25.43 38.35
C VAL A 162 8.19 -25.97 37.46
N GLU A 163 9.41 -26.05 37.99
CA GLU A 163 10.58 -26.62 37.29
C GLU A 163 10.25 -28.00 36.70
N GLY A 164 10.40 -28.13 35.37
CA GLY A 164 10.18 -29.39 34.64
C GLY A 164 8.96 -29.43 33.71
N SER A 165 8.21 -28.33 33.54
CA SER A 165 7.17 -28.23 32.51
C SER A 165 7.77 -28.46 31.11
N LYS A 166 7.33 -29.51 30.42
CA LYS A 166 7.75 -29.78 29.03
C LYS A 166 7.09 -28.76 28.11
N LEU A 167 7.89 -28.18 27.22
CA LEU A 167 7.42 -27.28 26.16
C LEU A 167 6.77 -28.13 25.07
N GLU A 168 5.44 -28.14 25.05
CA GLU A 168 4.66 -28.83 24.02
C GLU A 168 3.86 -27.81 23.20
N LEU A 169 3.81 -28.03 21.88
CA LEU A 169 2.99 -27.24 20.97
C LEU A 169 1.57 -27.80 21.01
N PHE A 170 0.62 -26.99 21.46
CA PHE A 170 -0.77 -27.40 21.60
C PHE A 170 -1.52 -27.41 20.26
N SER A 171 -2.39 -28.42 20.10
CA SER A 171 -3.06 -28.76 18.84
C SER A 171 -4.08 -27.73 18.33
N PRO A 172 -4.88 -27.03 19.15
CA PRO A 172 -5.87 -26.11 18.60
C PRO A 172 -5.21 -24.84 18.05
N VAL A 173 -5.53 -24.51 16.80
CA VAL A 173 -5.23 -23.20 16.22
C VAL A 173 -6.26 -22.20 16.72
N TYR A 174 -5.84 -21.23 17.52
CA TYR A 174 -6.75 -20.22 18.06
C TYR A 174 -6.78 -18.95 17.22
N VAL A 175 -7.94 -18.32 17.18
CA VAL A 175 -8.15 -16.99 16.61
C VAL A 175 -8.64 -16.06 17.71
N TRP A 176 -7.86 -15.03 17.91
CA TRP A 176 -8.13 -13.91 18.79
C TRP A 176 -8.41 -12.67 17.96
N ARG A 177 -9.45 -11.93 18.35
CA ARG A 177 -9.75 -10.66 17.69
C ARG A 177 -8.72 -9.58 18.00
N ASP A 178 -8.09 -9.62 19.17
CA ASP A 178 -7.08 -8.67 19.62
C ASP A 178 -6.21 -9.24 20.76
N PHE A 179 -5.08 -8.57 21.04
CA PHE A 179 -4.11 -9.00 22.06
C PHE A 179 -4.62 -8.85 23.51
N ASN A 180 -5.53 -7.91 23.79
CA ASN A 180 -6.09 -7.75 25.14
C ASN A 180 -7.03 -8.91 25.48
N SER A 181 -7.81 -9.37 24.49
CA SER A 181 -8.64 -10.58 24.61
C SER A 181 -7.77 -11.80 24.93
N LEU A 182 -6.63 -11.97 24.24
CA LEU A 182 -5.65 -13.02 24.54
C LEU A 182 -5.11 -12.91 25.98
N GLN A 183 -4.66 -11.72 26.38
CA GLN A 183 -4.08 -11.48 27.71
C GLN A 183 -5.09 -11.71 28.85
N ALA A 184 -6.33 -11.25 28.69
CA ALA A 184 -7.39 -11.45 29.66
C ALA A 184 -7.68 -12.93 29.92
N HIS A 185 -7.43 -13.78 28.93
CA HIS A 185 -7.71 -15.21 28.95
C HIS A 185 -6.48 -16.08 29.18
N GLN A 186 -5.31 -15.49 29.46
CA GLN A 186 -4.08 -16.25 29.69
C GLN A 186 -4.21 -17.33 30.76
N HIS A 187 -5.07 -17.12 31.78
CA HIS A 187 -5.30 -18.04 32.88
C HIS A 187 -6.08 -19.30 32.48
N LYS A 188 -6.72 -19.30 31.30
CA LYS A 188 -7.42 -20.46 30.75
C LYS A 188 -6.49 -21.36 29.91
N PHE A 189 -5.29 -20.90 29.60
CA PHE A 189 -4.28 -21.67 28.89
C PHE A 189 -3.44 -22.48 29.87
N GLU A 190 -3.14 -23.72 29.48
CA GLU A 190 -2.08 -24.51 30.09
C GLU A 190 -0.71 -23.92 29.72
N ASP A 191 0.34 -24.31 30.43
CA ASP A 191 1.69 -23.85 30.13
C ASP A 191 2.26 -24.62 28.94
N GLY A 192 2.73 -23.89 27.93
CA GLY A 192 3.29 -24.41 26.68
C GLY A 192 3.22 -23.39 25.56
N VAL A 193 3.18 -23.87 24.32
CA VAL A 193 3.14 -23.00 23.13
C VAL A 193 1.85 -23.22 22.36
N TYR A 194 1.17 -22.13 22.06
CA TYR A 194 -0.04 -22.12 21.26
C TYR A 194 0.22 -21.47 19.91
N PHE A 195 -0.41 -22.04 18.90
CA PHE A 195 -0.43 -21.48 17.57
C PHE A 195 -1.66 -20.59 17.40
N CYS A 196 -1.46 -19.29 17.15
CA CYS A 196 -2.55 -18.31 17.18
C CYS A 196 -2.53 -17.33 16.01
N PHE A 197 -3.72 -16.88 15.61
CA PHE A 197 -3.91 -15.64 14.88
C PHE A 197 -4.48 -14.58 15.83
N VAL A 198 -3.87 -13.42 15.92
CA VAL A 198 -4.35 -12.29 16.74
C VAL A 198 -4.54 -11.07 15.84
N ASP A 199 -5.77 -10.58 15.67
CA ASP A 199 -6.08 -9.45 14.76
C ASP A 199 -5.43 -9.60 13.37
N ARG A 200 -5.53 -10.80 12.78
CA ARG A 200 -4.94 -11.17 11.46
C ARG A 200 -3.41 -11.21 11.42
N VAL A 201 -2.76 -11.19 12.58
CA VAL A 201 -1.32 -11.39 12.73
C VAL A 201 -1.07 -12.83 13.15
N PHE A 202 -0.04 -13.45 12.56
CA PHE A 202 0.41 -14.79 12.91
C PHE A 202 1.36 -14.72 14.12
N GLY A 203 1.21 -15.64 15.07
CA GLY A 203 2.18 -15.75 16.16
C GLY A 203 2.12 -17.04 16.97
N PHE A 204 3.26 -17.37 17.57
CA PHE A 204 3.39 -18.37 18.62
C PHE A 204 3.20 -17.69 19.97
N VAL A 205 2.17 -18.10 20.71
CA VAL A 205 1.90 -17.62 22.06
C VAL A 205 2.53 -18.59 23.04
N TYR A 206 3.57 -18.13 23.73
CA TYR A 206 4.23 -18.85 24.80
C TYR A 206 3.63 -18.46 26.15
N LYS A 207 3.16 -19.47 26.88
CA LYS A 207 2.57 -19.33 28.21
C LYS A 207 3.36 -20.19 29.19
N ASN A 208 3.89 -19.58 30.25
CA ASN A 208 4.64 -20.29 31.30
C ASN A 208 4.43 -19.62 32.66
N GLY A 209 3.55 -20.18 33.49
CA GLY A 209 3.18 -19.61 34.77
C GLY A 209 2.46 -18.28 34.60
N GLU A 210 3.03 -17.19 35.08
CA GLU A 210 2.48 -15.84 34.90
C GLU A 210 2.99 -15.17 33.61
N ASN A 211 3.93 -15.79 32.90
CA ASN A 211 4.53 -15.20 31.71
C ASN A 211 3.67 -15.45 30.47
N LEU A 212 3.43 -14.40 29.68
CA LEU A 212 2.76 -14.46 28.39
C LEU A 212 3.61 -13.70 27.36
N VAL A 213 4.14 -14.42 26.38
CA VAL A 213 4.98 -13.88 25.31
C VAL A 213 4.37 -14.27 23.97
N VAL A 214 4.30 -13.35 23.03
CA VAL A 214 3.90 -13.65 21.65
C VAL A 214 5.07 -13.39 20.72
N VAL A 215 5.46 -14.41 19.96
CA VAL A 215 6.50 -14.33 18.93
C VAL A 215 5.81 -14.31 17.58
N SER A 216 5.85 -13.18 16.88
CA SER A 216 4.95 -12.88 15.78
C SER A 216 5.68 -12.31 14.57
N ASP A 217 5.12 -12.53 13.37
CA ASP A 217 5.61 -11.98 12.09
C ASP A 217 5.35 -10.47 11.90
N THR A 218 5.10 -9.73 12.98
CA THR A 218 5.00 -8.28 12.93
C THR A 218 6.40 -7.70 12.73
N MET A 219 6.61 -6.94 11.65
CA MET A 219 7.80 -6.12 11.46
C MET A 219 7.49 -4.71 11.96
N GLU A 220 7.88 -4.42 13.20
CA GLU A 220 7.62 -3.16 13.90
C GLU A 220 6.12 -2.90 14.12
N TYR A 221 5.80 -2.08 15.12
CA TYR A 221 4.44 -1.61 15.46
C TYR A 221 3.85 -0.69 14.38
N ASN A 222 3.79 -1.17 13.13
CA ASN A 222 3.23 -0.55 11.95
C ASN A 222 1.70 -0.72 11.88
N TYR A 223 1.01 -0.66 13.03
CA TYR A 223 -0.46 -0.67 13.09
C TYR A 223 -1.10 0.51 12.33
N LEU A 224 -0.33 1.56 11.98
CA LEU A 224 -0.83 2.72 11.23
C LEU A 224 -0.06 3.11 9.96
N ARG A 225 1.07 2.47 9.58
CA ARG A 225 1.75 2.82 8.32
C ARG A 225 1.10 2.23 7.07
N ARG A 226 0.23 1.24 7.23
CA ARG A 226 -0.71 0.81 6.19
C ARG A 226 -2.04 0.57 6.88
N HIS A 227 -3.12 1.09 6.30
CA HIS A 227 -4.40 0.43 6.54
C HIS A 227 -4.14 -1.07 6.30
N ILE A 228 -4.55 -1.94 7.23
CA ILE A 228 -4.40 -3.40 7.13
C ILE A 228 -5.04 -3.94 5.81
N SER A 229 -5.76 -3.09 5.06
CA SER A 229 -6.14 -3.30 3.66
C SER A 229 -4.98 -3.53 2.69
N ASP A 230 -3.77 -3.05 3.00
CA ASP A 230 -2.61 -3.11 2.09
C ASP A 230 -1.53 -4.09 2.59
N ARG A 231 -1.75 -4.79 3.72
CA ARG A 231 -1.06 -6.08 3.87
C ARG A 231 -1.65 -6.95 2.78
N PHE A 232 -0.86 -7.17 1.73
CA PHE A 232 -1.02 -8.29 0.83
C PHE A 232 -1.09 -9.54 1.70
N ILE A 233 -2.29 -9.92 2.16
CA ILE A 233 -2.63 -11.31 2.39
C ILE A 233 -2.65 -11.84 0.96
N PRO A 234 -1.61 -12.57 0.51
CA PRO A 234 -1.50 -12.91 -0.90
C PRO A 234 -2.71 -13.80 -1.21
N SER A 235 -3.72 -13.24 -1.88
CA SER A 235 -5.01 -13.91 -2.05
C SER A 235 -4.98 -14.95 -3.16
N ASN A 236 -3.82 -15.55 -3.45
CA ASN A 236 -3.73 -16.55 -4.49
C ASN A 236 -2.74 -17.64 -4.17
N LYS A 237 -3.24 -18.86 -4.42
CA LYS A 237 -2.74 -20.20 -4.11
C LYS A 237 -1.30 -20.55 -4.53
N ASN A 238 -0.48 -19.64 -5.06
CA ASN A 238 0.83 -19.97 -5.63
C ASN A 238 1.89 -18.85 -5.56
N ASN A 239 1.72 -17.80 -4.74
CA ASN A 239 2.74 -16.74 -4.67
C ASN A 239 3.94 -17.14 -3.78
N THR A 240 4.76 -18.05 -4.29
CA THR A 240 6.12 -18.34 -3.82
C THR A 240 7.06 -17.15 -3.94
N ASP A 241 6.68 -16.09 -4.67
CA ASP A 241 7.53 -14.95 -5.01
C ASP A 241 7.73 -13.95 -3.87
N ALA A 242 6.88 -13.92 -2.86
CA ALA A 242 7.05 -13.04 -1.69
C ALA A 242 8.16 -13.54 -0.74
N GLY A 243 8.63 -14.77 -0.89
CA GLY A 243 9.70 -15.36 -0.09
C GLY A 243 9.36 -15.64 1.37
N TYR A 244 8.11 -15.48 1.81
CA TYR A 244 7.64 -15.85 3.15
C TYR A 244 6.63 -16.99 3.03
N TYR A 245 6.67 -17.92 3.98
CA TYR A 245 5.74 -19.04 4.02
C TYR A 245 4.86 -18.90 5.26
N LEU A 246 3.76 -18.16 5.15
CA LEU A 246 2.89 -17.87 6.28
C LEU A 246 1.52 -18.52 6.02
N PRO A 247 0.90 -19.21 6.99
CA PRO A 247 -0.33 -19.96 6.80
C PRO A 247 -1.59 -19.07 6.79
N TYR A 248 -1.51 -17.86 6.26
CA TYR A 248 -2.65 -16.93 6.15
C TYR A 248 -3.77 -17.43 5.24
N GLN A 249 -3.51 -18.45 4.41
CA GLN A 249 -4.54 -19.14 3.63
C GLN A 249 -5.69 -19.70 4.48
N LEU A 250 -5.45 -19.93 5.77
CA LEU A 250 -6.48 -20.35 6.74
C LEU A 250 -7.51 -19.25 7.04
N LEU A 251 -7.15 -17.97 6.82
CA LEU A 251 -8.02 -16.83 7.09
C LEU A 251 -9.15 -16.64 6.04
N LYS A 252 -9.17 -17.47 4.97
CA LYS A 252 -10.18 -17.49 3.89
C LYS A 252 -10.64 -16.08 3.43
N THR A 253 -9.71 -15.14 3.26
CA THR A 253 -10.05 -13.76 2.88
C THR A 253 -10.30 -13.65 1.37
N GLU A 254 -11.48 -13.18 0.96
CA GLU A 254 -11.76 -12.80 -0.44
C GLU A 254 -11.18 -11.42 -0.78
N TYR A 255 -10.53 -11.30 -1.94
CA TYR A 255 -9.93 -10.04 -2.41
C TYR A 255 -11.00 -9.05 -2.90
N GLY A 256 -10.85 -7.76 -2.57
CA GLY A 256 -11.60 -6.67 -3.22
C GLY A 256 -12.99 -6.33 -2.64
N LYS A 257 -13.44 -6.99 -1.56
CA LYS A 257 -14.54 -6.49 -0.73
C LYS A 257 -13.96 -5.99 0.59
N MET A 258 -13.97 -4.67 0.79
CA MET A 258 -13.57 -4.02 2.04
C MET A 258 -14.52 -4.29 3.22
N ASP A 259 -15.50 -5.18 3.05
CA ASP A 259 -16.11 -5.90 4.17
C ASP A 259 -15.48 -7.29 4.19
N VAL A 260 -14.39 -7.42 4.96
CA VAL A 260 -13.97 -8.76 5.36
C VAL A 260 -15.12 -9.27 6.24
N GLN A 261 -16.00 -10.08 5.66
CA GLN A 261 -16.80 -11.03 6.41
C GLN A 261 -15.81 -11.98 7.09
N LEU A 262 -15.17 -11.50 8.16
CA LEU A 262 -14.44 -12.32 9.10
C LEU A 262 -15.50 -13.15 9.81
N TYR A 263 -15.85 -14.26 9.17
CA TYR A 263 -16.54 -15.42 9.74
C TYR A 263 -17.98 -15.16 10.22
N ASN A 264 -18.89 -16.04 9.82
CA ASN A 264 -20.18 -16.25 10.50
C ASN A 264 -19.91 -16.80 11.92
N PHE A 265 -19.41 -15.99 12.84
CA PHE A 265 -19.64 -16.23 14.26
C PHE A 265 -21.06 -15.74 14.53
N GLU A 266 -22.00 -16.68 14.67
CA GLU A 266 -23.41 -16.39 15.02
C GLU A 266 -23.58 -15.74 16.41
N THR A 267 -22.49 -15.46 17.14
CA THR A 267 -22.53 -14.79 18.44
C THR A 267 -21.98 -13.37 18.31
N ALA A 268 -22.89 -12.40 18.44
CA ALA A 268 -22.64 -10.97 18.50
C ALA A 268 -21.95 -10.56 19.82
N GLU A 269 -20.81 -11.16 20.17
CA GLU A 269 -19.98 -10.61 21.24
C GLU A 269 -19.21 -9.39 20.71
N ALA A 270 -19.39 -8.26 21.40
CA ALA A 270 -18.76 -6.99 21.06
C ALA A 270 -17.22 -7.12 21.02
N PHE A 271 -16.59 -6.32 20.16
CA PHE A 271 -15.16 -6.32 19.81
C PHE A 271 -14.14 -6.34 20.96
N ALA A 272 -14.56 -6.14 22.21
CA ALA A 272 -13.68 -6.04 23.36
C ALA A 272 -13.85 -7.16 24.40
N ASN A 273 -14.80 -8.07 24.17
CA ASN A 273 -15.19 -9.09 25.13
C ASN A 273 -15.30 -10.45 24.46
N GLN A 274 -14.32 -10.86 23.65
CA GLN A 274 -14.27 -12.26 23.23
C GLN A 274 -14.08 -13.11 24.50
N THR A 275 -15.16 -13.70 25.03
CA THR A 275 -15.14 -14.41 26.31
C THR A 275 -14.53 -15.81 26.20
N THR A 276 -14.45 -16.31 24.96
CA THR A 276 -13.92 -17.63 24.61
C THR A 276 -13.07 -17.54 23.35
N PRO A 277 -11.85 -18.14 23.34
CA PRO A 277 -11.06 -18.21 22.13
C PRO A 277 -11.82 -18.94 21.04
N SER A 278 -11.77 -18.42 19.82
CA SER A 278 -12.33 -19.11 18.67
C SER A 278 -11.33 -20.15 18.20
N VAL A 279 -11.73 -21.42 18.14
CA VAL A 279 -10.92 -22.48 17.55
C VAL A 279 -11.14 -22.45 16.04
N LEU A 280 -10.06 -22.29 15.28
CA LEU A 280 -10.10 -22.28 13.82
C LEU A 280 -10.14 -23.70 13.26
N CYS A 281 -9.19 -24.52 13.71
CA CYS A 281 -9.01 -25.92 13.34
C CYS A 281 -8.03 -26.58 14.30
N ASP A 282 -7.86 -27.88 14.18
CA ASP A 282 -6.72 -28.58 14.76
C ASP A 282 -5.46 -28.36 13.89
N ILE A 283 -4.26 -28.35 14.49
CA ILE A 283 -2.99 -28.22 13.76
C ILE A 283 -2.83 -29.37 12.75
N SER A 284 -3.36 -30.56 13.04
CA SER A 284 -3.34 -31.70 12.11
C SER A 284 -4.19 -31.50 10.85
N GLU A 285 -5.15 -30.56 10.89
CA GLU A 285 -6.01 -30.22 9.74
C GLU A 285 -5.35 -29.19 8.81
N LEU A 286 -4.15 -28.70 9.16
CA LEU A 286 -3.40 -27.78 8.32
C LEU A 286 -2.91 -28.45 7.03
N PRO A 287 -2.81 -27.71 5.91
CA PRO A 287 -2.12 -28.19 4.73
C PRO A 287 -0.71 -28.68 5.07
N VAL A 288 -0.28 -29.77 4.46
CA VAL A 288 0.96 -30.49 4.81
C VAL A 288 2.17 -29.56 4.86
N GLU A 289 2.31 -28.67 3.90
CA GLU A 289 3.41 -27.70 3.84
C GLU A 289 3.30 -26.65 4.97
N SER A 290 2.09 -26.24 5.36
CA SER A 290 1.82 -25.36 6.52
C SER A 290 2.21 -26.03 7.83
N LEU A 291 1.86 -27.31 7.94
CA LEU A 291 2.18 -28.12 9.10
C LEU A 291 3.70 -28.31 9.26
N VAL A 292 4.41 -28.63 8.17
CA VAL A 292 5.89 -28.67 8.16
C VAL A 292 6.50 -27.33 8.56
N TYR A 293 6.00 -26.22 8.02
CA TYR A 293 6.46 -24.89 8.40
C TYR A 293 6.29 -24.61 9.90
N VAL A 294 5.13 -24.90 10.47
CA VAL A 294 4.85 -24.66 11.90
C VAL A 294 5.83 -25.43 12.78
N VAL A 295 6.08 -26.70 12.48
CA VAL A 295 7.04 -27.54 13.21
C VAL A 295 8.46 -26.99 13.10
N LEU A 296 8.91 -26.67 11.87
CA LEU A 296 10.25 -26.11 11.66
C LEU A 296 10.43 -24.75 12.34
N MET A 297 9.41 -23.90 12.29
CA MET A 297 9.44 -22.59 12.94
C MET A 297 9.51 -22.75 14.45
N PHE A 298 8.70 -23.65 15.03
CA PHE A 298 8.75 -23.96 16.46
C PHE A 298 10.15 -24.41 16.88
N GLU A 299 10.76 -25.36 16.16
CA GLU A 299 12.13 -25.81 16.43
C GLU A 299 13.17 -24.69 16.32
N LEU A 300 13.05 -23.82 15.30
CA LEU A 300 13.95 -22.67 15.13
C LEU A 300 13.79 -21.65 16.25
N LEU A 301 12.56 -21.36 16.67
CA LEU A 301 12.29 -20.46 17.79
C LEU A 301 12.83 -21.05 19.09
N VAL A 302 12.67 -22.35 19.33
CA VAL A 302 13.22 -23.04 20.51
C VAL A 302 14.74 -22.96 20.53
N LYS A 303 15.38 -23.18 19.37
CA LYS A 303 16.84 -23.06 19.25
C LYS A 303 17.33 -21.61 19.42
N LYS A 304 16.60 -20.63 18.88
CA LYS A 304 16.98 -19.21 18.90
C LYS A 304 16.83 -18.59 20.28
N TYR A 305 15.76 -18.95 20.99
CA TYR A 305 15.36 -18.26 22.22
C TYR A 305 15.45 -19.12 23.48
N GLY A 306 15.77 -20.42 23.37
CA GLY A 306 16.02 -21.33 24.49
C GLY A 306 14.82 -21.61 25.43
N PHE A 307 13.73 -20.85 25.33
CA PHE A 307 12.51 -20.83 26.16
C PHE A 307 12.66 -21.23 27.64
N ALA A 308 13.76 -20.76 28.23
CA ALA A 308 13.87 -20.37 29.62
C ALA A 308 14.77 -19.13 29.63
N THR A 309 14.33 -18.08 30.33
CA THR A 309 15.03 -16.80 30.62
C THR A 309 15.23 -15.76 29.49
N ASP A 310 15.74 -16.08 28.30
CA ASP A 310 16.28 -15.02 27.40
C ASP A 310 15.21 -14.11 26.75
N LEU A 311 13.98 -14.60 26.55
CA LEU A 311 12.86 -13.80 26.05
C LEU A 311 12.29 -12.82 27.08
N LEU A 312 12.57 -13.05 28.36
CA LEU A 312 12.02 -12.27 29.47
C LEU A 312 12.85 -11.02 29.79
N ASP A 313 13.97 -10.79 29.10
CA ASP A 313 14.80 -9.59 29.27
C ASP A 313 14.20 -8.35 28.60
N ALA A 314 13.22 -8.52 27.71
CA ALA A 314 12.45 -7.41 27.14
C ALA A 314 11.47 -6.83 28.18
N GLU A 315 11.30 -5.50 28.20
CA GLU A 315 10.34 -4.86 29.09
C GLU A 315 8.90 -5.30 28.74
N PRO A 316 8.10 -5.69 29.74
CA PRO A 316 6.71 -6.05 29.50
C PRO A 316 5.97 -4.85 28.94
N ILE A 317 5.16 -5.08 27.92
CA ILE A 317 4.28 -4.07 27.37
C ILE A 317 3.23 -3.79 28.43
N THR A 318 3.39 -2.70 29.16
CA THR A 318 2.54 -2.36 30.30
C THR A 318 1.10 -2.13 29.83
N THR A 319 0.24 -3.12 29.98
CA THR A 319 -1.23 -2.97 29.88
C THR A 319 -1.81 -3.11 31.28
N HIS A 320 -2.19 -1.98 31.87
CA HIS A 320 -2.90 -1.95 33.15
C HIS A 320 -4.23 -2.72 33.02
N GLY A 321 -4.59 -3.53 34.03
CA GLY A 321 -5.56 -4.62 33.94
C GLY A 321 -7.05 -4.29 33.77
N THR A 322 -7.78 -5.24 33.15
CA THR A 322 -8.93 -5.12 32.24
C THR A 322 -10.28 -4.61 32.73
N ASN A 323 -10.57 -4.50 34.03
CA ASN A 323 -11.90 -4.04 34.48
C ASN A 323 -11.91 -2.73 35.28
N HIS A 324 -10.74 -2.17 35.59
CA HIS A 324 -10.60 -0.80 36.10
C HIS A 324 -9.97 0.14 35.04
N ILE A 325 -9.77 -0.34 33.81
CA ILE A 325 -9.17 0.42 32.69
C ILE A 325 -10.07 1.55 32.23
N PHE A 326 -11.39 1.42 32.26
CA PHE A 326 -12.26 2.46 31.69
C PHE A 326 -12.07 3.79 32.43
N ASP A 327 -12.24 3.79 33.75
CA ASP A 327 -12.08 5.00 34.56
C ASP A 327 -10.61 5.42 34.63
N LYS A 328 -9.64 4.50 34.75
CA LYS A 328 -8.22 4.87 34.84
C LYS A 328 -7.52 5.16 33.52
N ALA A 329 -7.92 4.61 32.37
CA ALA A 329 -7.34 4.97 31.07
C ALA A 329 -7.98 6.23 30.52
N ILE A 330 -9.28 6.47 30.80
CA ILE A 330 -9.90 7.77 30.57
C ILE A 330 -9.36 8.80 31.58
N GLU A 331 -9.14 8.50 32.86
CA GLU A 331 -8.50 9.42 33.84
C GLU A 331 -7.00 9.64 33.56
N TYR A 332 -6.23 8.59 33.27
CA TYR A 332 -4.80 8.69 32.97
C TYR A 332 -4.55 9.39 31.64
N LYS A 333 -5.42 9.22 30.63
CA LYS A 333 -5.27 9.90 29.32
C LYS A 333 -6.12 11.14 29.12
N SER A 334 -7.09 11.45 29.98
CA SER A 334 -7.66 12.81 30.10
C SER A 334 -6.66 13.81 30.68
N SER A 335 -5.54 13.33 31.21
CA SER A 335 -4.38 14.16 31.56
C SER A 335 -3.44 14.45 30.38
N GLN A 336 -3.57 13.74 29.24
CA GLN A 336 -2.75 14.02 28.06
C GLN A 336 -3.22 15.32 27.38
N LYS A 337 -2.25 16.15 27.02
CA LYS A 337 -2.49 17.42 26.32
C LYS A 337 -3.22 17.16 24.99
N LEU A 338 -4.37 17.81 24.81
CA LEU A 338 -5.09 17.77 23.54
C LEU A 338 -4.21 18.32 22.42
N ILE A 339 -4.17 17.58 21.30
CA ILE A 339 -3.46 18.00 20.11
C ILE A 339 -4.18 19.23 19.52
N THR A 340 -3.40 20.26 19.24
CA THR A 340 -3.86 21.52 18.69
C THR A 340 -3.67 21.58 17.17
N VAL A 341 -4.40 22.47 16.51
CA VAL A 341 -4.21 22.75 15.08
C VAL A 341 -2.78 23.21 14.78
N ASP A 342 -2.17 24.02 15.66
CA ASP A 342 -0.83 24.57 15.46
C ASP A 342 0.26 23.50 15.51
N GLU A 343 0.11 22.49 16.39
CA GLU A 343 1.02 21.34 16.46
C GLU A 343 0.96 20.46 15.21
N LEU A 344 -0.17 20.48 14.50
CA LEU A 344 -0.36 19.71 13.27
C LEU A 344 0.07 20.47 12.02
N ARG A 345 0.38 21.77 12.07
CA ARG A 345 0.85 22.51 10.88
C ARG A 345 2.11 21.88 10.31
N HIS A 346 2.27 21.94 8.99
CA HIS A 346 3.32 21.24 8.26
C HIS A 346 4.74 21.48 8.85
N SER A 347 5.09 22.72 9.18
CA SER A 347 6.41 23.05 9.75
C SER A 347 6.67 22.42 11.12
N VAL A 348 5.64 22.31 11.96
CA VAL A 348 5.76 21.75 13.32
C VAL A 348 5.71 20.22 13.26
N PHE A 349 4.77 19.67 12.48
CA PHE A 349 4.62 18.23 12.31
C PHE A 349 5.87 17.60 11.69
N HIS A 350 6.48 18.25 10.68
CA HIS A 350 7.74 17.79 10.08
C HIS A 350 8.92 17.85 11.06
N ALA A 351 8.96 18.85 11.96
CA ALA A 351 9.99 18.91 12.98
C ALA A 351 9.90 17.75 13.98
N LEU A 352 8.68 17.29 14.26
CA LEU A 352 8.42 16.12 15.12
C LEU A 352 8.73 14.78 14.43
N PHE A 353 8.55 14.71 13.10
CA PHE A 353 8.70 13.47 12.32
C PHE A 353 9.58 13.65 11.06
N PRO A 354 10.90 13.90 11.21
CA PRO A 354 11.79 14.32 10.12
C PRO A 354 12.18 13.21 9.13
N GLU A 355 11.99 11.93 9.48
CA GLU A 355 12.37 10.78 8.64
C GLU A 355 11.53 10.63 7.37
N GLN A 356 10.49 11.45 7.21
CA GLN A 356 9.56 11.37 6.08
C GLN A 356 9.80 12.57 5.17
N SER A 357 10.20 12.29 3.93
CA SER A 357 10.29 13.30 2.87
C SER A 357 8.90 13.81 2.55
N TYR A 358 8.58 15.03 2.98
CA TYR A 358 7.29 15.68 2.74
C TYR A 358 7.45 16.81 1.74
N SER A 359 6.42 17.04 0.92
CA SER A 359 6.39 18.19 0.01
C SER A 359 5.67 19.34 0.71
N ALA A 360 6.15 20.58 0.61
CA ALA A 360 5.41 21.75 1.11
C ALA A 360 4.28 22.16 0.15
N TYR A 361 3.68 21.20 -0.56
CA TYR A 361 2.77 21.48 -1.68
C TYR A 361 1.46 22.09 -1.21
N ASN A 362 0.89 21.55 -0.13
CA ASN A 362 -0.43 21.94 0.38
C ASN A 362 -0.38 22.82 1.64
N THR A 363 0.78 23.40 2.01
CA THR A 363 0.91 24.30 3.17
C THR A 363 -0.05 25.51 3.09
N ARG A 364 -0.39 25.96 1.88
CA ARG A 364 -1.35 27.05 1.67
C ARG A 364 -2.79 26.69 2.05
N LEU A 365 -3.18 25.42 1.91
CA LEU A 365 -4.48 24.95 2.39
C LEU A 365 -4.57 25.09 3.92
N GLU A 366 -3.46 24.83 4.61
CA GLU A 366 -3.36 25.04 6.04
C GLU A 366 -3.52 26.53 6.38
N GLU A 367 -2.77 27.43 5.75
CA GLU A 367 -2.90 28.88 5.96
C GLU A 367 -4.34 29.37 5.78
N ARG A 368 -5.04 28.81 4.79
CA ARG A 368 -6.38 29.23 4.40
C ARG A 368 -7.49 28.63 5.25
N PHE A 369 -7.38 27.38 5.68
CA PHE A 369 -8.50 26.64 6.27
C PHE A 369 -8.21 26.08 7.66
N SER A 370 -6.98 26.19 8.19
CA SER A 370 -6.66 25.67 9.54
C SER A 370 -7.57 26.27 10.61
N HIS A 371 -7.96 27.53 10.46
CA HIS A 371 -8.81 28.24 11.42
C HIS A 371 -10.27 27.76 11.43
N LEU A 372 -10.70 26.99 10.42
CA LEU A 372 -12.03 26.40 10.35
C LEU A 372 -12.08 24.98 10.93
N VAL A 373 -10.92 24.38 11.22
CA VAL A 373 -10.82 23.02 11.76
C VAL A 373 -11.29 22.99 13.21
N ASP A 374 -12.23 22.11 13.51
CA ASP A 374 -12.64 21.84 14.89
C ASP A 374 -11.57 20.98 15.59
N GLN A 375 -10.88 21.59 16.55
CA GLN A 375 -9.81 20.94 17.30
C GLN A 375 -10.28 19.70 18.08
N ARG A 376 -11.55 19.64 18.49
CA ARG A 376 -12.09 18.48 19.22
C ARG A 376 -12.03 17.21 18.37
N LEU A 377 -12.30 17.37 17.07
CA LEU A 377 -12.29 16.28 16.09
C LEU A 377 -10.89 15.77 15.73
N LEU A 378 -9.83 16.49 16.10
CA LEU A 378 -8.45 16.01 15.99
C LEU A 378 -8.11 14.97 17.06
N ASN A 379 -8.88 14.94 18.14
CA ASN A 379 -8.59 14.19 19.36
C ASN A 379 -9.61 13.06 19.60
N LEU A 380 -10.24 12.54 18.54
CA LEU A 380 -11.20 11.44 18.65
C LEU A 380 -10.53 10.17 19.16
N VAL A 381 -11.20 9.49 20.09
CA VAL A 381 -10.75 8.20 20.63
C VAL A 381 -11.84 7.14 20.44
N LYS A 382 -11.42 5.89 20.28
CA LYS A 382 -12.32 4.74 20.11
C LYS A 382 -12.07 3.72 21.20
N HIS A 383 -13.15 3.17 21.73
CA HIS A 383 -13.11 2.06 22.67
C HIS A 383 -14.33 1.16 22.46
N ASN A 384 -14.13 -0.15 22.38
CA ASN A 384 -15.20 -1.15 22.24
C ASN A 384 -16.16 -0.88 21.06
N GLY A 385 -15.64 -0.30 19.98
CA GLY A 385 -16.44 0.08 18.81
C GLY A 385 -17.15 1.43 18.91
N GLN A 386 -17.19 2.06 20.09
CA GLN A 386 -17.76 3.39 20.30
C GLN A 386 -16.69 4.48 20.17
N VAL A 387 -17.05 5.61 19.57
CA VAL A 387 -16.17 6.77 19.39
C VAL A 387 -16.53 7.85 20.40
N PHE A 388 -15.53 8.54 20.93
CA PHE A 388 -15.64 9.64 21.89
C PHE A 388 -14.85 10.84 21.40
N CYS A 389 -15.33 12.03 21.77
CA CYS A 389 -14.76 13.33 21.41
C CYS A 389 -14.63 14.17 22.68
N PRO A 390 -13.55 14.96 22.87
CA PRO A 390 -13.45 15.86 24.01
C PRO A 390 -14.46 17.01 23.88
N ASP A 391 -15.13 17.35 24.98
CA ASP A 391 -15.94 18.55 25.13
C ASP A 391 -15.07 19.78 25.43
N GLU A 392 -15.71 20.95 25.64
CA GLU A 392 -15.01 22.20 25.95
C GLU A 392 -14.23 22.16 27.28
N SER A 393 -14.59 21.25 28.18
CA SER A 393 -13.89 21.02 29.45
C SER A 393 -12.76 20.00 29.33
N GLY A 394 -12.55 19.42 28.14
CA GLY A 394 -11.60 18.35 27.88
C GLY A 394 -12.09 16.96 28.28
N ARG A 395 -13.36 16.82 28.69
CA ARG A 395 -13.95 15.52 29.05
C ARG A 395 -14.43 14.81 27.80
N TYR A 396 -14.11 13.52 27.70
CA TYR A 396 -14.52 12.69 26.59
C TYR A 396 -16.00 12.29 26.70
N VAL A 397 -16.78 12.66 25.70
CA VAL A 397 -18.21 12.32 25.58
C VAL A 397 -18.46 11.47 24.32
N PRO A 398 -19.48 10.61 24.30
CA PRO A 398 -19.83 9.83 23.12
C PRO A 398 -20.04 10.71 21.88
N PHE A 399 -19.36 10.37 20.79
CA PHE A 399 -19.47 11.06 19.51
C PHE A 399 -20.25 10.19 18.52
N THR A 400 -21.46 10.63 18.20
CA THR A 400 -22.38 9.96 17.26
C THR A 400 -22.72 10.83 16.05
N GLU A 401 -22.15 12.03 15.99
CA GLU A 401 -22.48 13.01 14.96
C GLU A 401 -21.91 12.60 13.62
N LYS A 402 -22.75 12.72 12.58
CA LYS A 402 -22.35 12.56 11.19
C LYS A 402 -22.19 13.92 10.56
N ILE A 403 -20.95 14.31 10.30
CA ILE A 403 -20.63 15.61 9.70
C ILE A 403 -20.82 15.51 8.20
N LYS A 404 -21.90 16.09 7.69
CA LYS A 404 -22.19 16.13 6.26
C LYS A 404 -21.76 17.46 5.66
N TYR A 405 -21.19 17.41 4.47
CA TYR A 405 -20.77 18.60 3.73
C TYR A 405 -21.25 18.56 2.29
N LYS A 406 -21.44 19.75 1.71
CA LYS A 406 -21.81 19.89 0.30
C LYS A 406 -20.56 20.10 -0.54
N TYR A 407 -20.54 19.48 -1.72
CA TYR A 407 -19.48 19.63 -2.71
C TYR A 407 -20.03 19.54 -4.14
N GLY A 408 -19.25 20.08 -5.07
CA GLY A 408 -19.59 20.07 -6.50
C GLY A 408 -20.76 21.00 -6.87
N GLU A 409 -21.16 20.92 -8.13
CA GLU A 409 -22.19 21.80 -8.73
C GLU A 409 -23.62 21.41 -8.43
N PHE A 410 -23.84 20.12 -8.20
CA PHE A 410 -25.15 19.55 -7.94
C PHE A 410 -25.51 19.55 -6.45
N ASN A 411 -24.74 20.27 -5.62
CA ASN A 411 -24.84 20.23 -4.16
C ASN A 411 -24.82 18.80 -3.63
N ASN A 412 -23.95 17.96 -4.19
CA ASN A 412 -23.78 16.61 -3.70
C ASN A 412 -23.40 16.67 -2.23
N THR A 413 -24.01 15.81 -1.42
CA THR A 413 -23.70 15.69 0.00
C THR A 413 -22.83 14.48 0.24
N ASP A 414 -21.73 14.67 0.95
CA ASP A 414 -20.84 13.60 1.41
C ASP A 414 -20.70 13.66 2.94
N GLU A 415 -20.20 12.58 3.53
CA GLU A 415 -20.00 12.44 4.97
C GLU A 415 -18.49 12.45 5.27
N LEU A 416 -18.06 13.36 6.15
CA LEU A 416 -16.68 13.43 6.59
C LEU A 416 -16.33 12.17 7.39
N LYS A 417 -15.38 11.40 6.87
CA LYS A 417 -14.87 10.18 7.52
C LYS A 417 -13.66 10.54 8.36
N LEU A 418 -13.82 10.50 9.68
CA LEU A 418 -12.73 10.72 10.63
C LEU A 418 -12.26 9.40 11.22
N LEU A 419 -10.98 9.37 11.58
CA LEU A 419 -10.36 8.29 12.32
C LEU A 419 -10.38 8.62 13.80
N ALA A 420 -10.46 7.58 14.63
CA ALA A 420 -10.38 7.69 16.07
C ALA A 420 -9.21 6.84 16.56
N PHE A 421 -8.43 7.40 17.48
CA PHE A 421 -7.32 6.68 18.10
C PHE A 421 -7.87 5.58 19.00
N ASP A 422 -7.54 4.32 18.69
CA ASP A 422 -8.10 3.18 19.41
C ASP A 422 -7.38 2.98 20.74
N LEU A 423 -8.11 3.11 21.85
CA LEU A 423 -7.56 3.00 23.20
C LEU A 423 -7.08 1.58 23.54
N THR A 424 -7.43 0.59 22.72
CA THR A 424 -6.96 -0.79 22.86
C THR A 424 -5.61 -1.03 22.17
N MET A 425 -5.06 -0.02 21.47
CA MET A 425 -3.73 -0.11 20.83
C MET A 425 -2.62 -0.30 21.86
N VAL A 426 -1.68 -1.17 21.49
CA VAL A 426 -0.56 -1.60 22.31
C VAL A 426 0.75 -1.08 21.69
N GLY A 427 1.63 -0.49 22.51
CA GLY A 427 2.92 0.07 22.08
C GLY A 427 3.61 0.81 23.23
N THR A 428 4.86 1.22 23.01
CA THR A 428 5.59 2.09 23.95
C THR A 428 4.91 3.47 24.06
N PRO A 429 5.14 4.24 25.14
CA PRO A 429 4.56 5.58 25.29
C PRO A 429 4.83 6.49 24.08
N ASP A 430 6.06 6.51 23.57
CA ASP A 430 6.45 7.33 22.41
C ASP A 430 5.75 6.89 21.13
N GLN A 431 5.60 5.58 20.92
CA GLN A 431 4.85 5.04 19.79
C GLN A 431 3.37 5.42 19.87
N LEU A 432 2.73 5.26 21.03
CA LEU A 432 1.33 5.63 21.21
C LEU A 432 1.10 7.13 20.97
N GLU A 433 2.04 7.97 21.41
CA GLU A 433 2.02 9.41 21.17
C GLU A 433 2.13 9.74 19.67
N GLU A 434 3.12 9.15 18.99
CA GLU A 434 3.28 9.29 17.54
C GLU A 434 2.02 8.86 16.77
N LEU A 435 1.43 7.72 17.15
CA LEU A 435 0.20 7.21 16.53
C LEU A 435 -0.96 8.21 16.74
N ARG A 436 -1.07 8.83 17.93
CA ARG A 436 -2.06 9.88 18.22
C ARG A 436 -1.89 11.08 17.28
N TYR A 437 -0.65 11.57 17.11
CA TYR A 437 -0.33 12.65 16.18
C TYR A 437 -0.65 12.31 14.73
N ARG A 438 -0.39 11.07 14.28
CA ARG A 438 -0.70 10.63 12.92
C ARG A 438 -2.20 10.52 12.65
N VAL A 439 -2.99 10.01 13.62
CA VAL A 439 -4.46 10.01 13.54
C VAL A 439 -4.98 11.45 13.43
N ALA A 440 -4.48 12.33 14.30
CA ALA A 440 -4.85 13.75 14.29
C ALA A 440 -4.48 14.42 12.95
N ARG A 441 -3.29 14.16 12.38
CA ARG A 441 -2.87 14.68 11.06
C ARG A 441 -3.76 14.21 9.92
N LYS A 442 -4.22 12.95 9.95
CA LYS A 442 -5.20 12.44 8.96
C LYS A 442 -6.55 13.14 9.09
N ASN A 443 -7.06 13.32 10.30
CA ASN A 443 -8.30 14.05 10.54
C ASN A 443 -8.19 15.52 10.13
N TYR A 444 -7.05 16.15 10.40
CA TYR A 444 -6.73 17.50 9.96
C TYR A 444 -6.79 17.61 8.43
N ALA A 445 -6.13 16.70 7.70
CA ALA A 445 -6.19 16.67 6.25
C ALA A 445 -7.61 16.46 5.70
N ALA A 446 -8.40 15.56 6.30
CA ALA A 446 -9.78 15.32 5.89
C ALA A 446 -10.67 16.56 6.08
N MET A 447 -10.48 17.30 7.18
CA MET A 447 -11.20 18.55 7.41
C MET A 447 -10.75 19.66 6.46
N LEU A 448 -9.46 19.79 6.17
CA LEU A 448 -8.96 20.73 5.16
C LEU A 448 -9.56 20.43 3.78
N ASP A 449 -9.60 19.17 3.37
CA ASP A 449 -10.22 18.75 2.11
C ASP A 449 -11.72 19.08 2.06
N MET A 450 -12.45 18.81 3.15
CA MET A 450 -13.86 19.19 3.30
C MET A 450 -14.07 20.69 3.11
N HIS A 451 -13.35 21.53 3.87
CA HIS A 451 -13.47 22.99 3.77
C HIS A 451 -13.09 23.51 2.39
N THR A 452 -12.05 22.91 1.78
CA THR A 452 -11.62 23.22 0.42
C THR A 452 -12.72 22.92 -0.60
N LYS A 453 -13.34 21.75 -0.53
CA LYS A 453 -14.45 21.33 -1.41
C LYS A 453 -15.69 22.20 -1.24
N SER A 454 -16.07 22.52 0.00
CA SER A 454 -17.22 23.38 0.28
C SER A 454 -17.00 24.83 -0.18
N TYR A 455 -15.81 25.39 0.10
CA TYR A 455 -15.43 26.72 -0.38
C TYR A 455 -15.49 26.80 -1.91
N MET A 456 -15.00 25.77 -2.62
CA MET A 456 -15.07 25.74 -4.07
C MET A 456 -16.48 25.59 -4.61
N SER A 457 -17.33 24.77 -3.99
CA SER A 457 -18.74 24.62 -4.37
C SER A 457 -19.49 25.95 -4.28
N GLU A 458 -19.24 26.73 -3.22
CA GLU A 458 -19.81 28.06 -3.04
C GLU A 458 -19.29 29.06 -4.08
N LYS A 459 -17.99 29.05 -4.37
CA LYS A 459 -17.36 30.03 -5.26
C LYS A 459 -17.49 29.73 -6.74
N LEU A 460 -17.77 28.50 -7.13
CA LEU A 460 -17.79 28.09 -8.54
C LEU A 460 -18.76 28.91 -9.41
N PRO A 461 -20.01 29.23 -8.98
CA PRO A 461 -20.92 30.03 -9.78
C PRO A 461 -20.39 31.46 -10.02
N GLU A 462 -19.77 32.06 -9.01
CA GLU A 462 -19.15 33.38 -9.09
C GLU A 462 -17.96 33.36 -10.06
N ILE A 463 -17.08 32.37 -9.93
CA ILE A 463 -15.93 32.15 -10.80
C ILE A 463 -16.37 31.98 -12.25
N ARG A 464 -17.40 31.16 -12.52
CA ARG A 464 -17.93 30.95 -13.88
C ARG A 464 -18.47 32.23 -14.49
N LYS A 465 -19.25 33.00 -13.71
CA LYS A 465 -19.78 34.30 -14.15
C LYS A 465 -18.64 35.27 -14.47
N TYR A 466 -17.61 35.31 -13.62
CA TYR A 466 -16.42 36.12 -13.83
C TYR A 466 -15.68 35.72 -15.12
N LEU A 467 -15.37 34.42 -15.27
CA LEU A 467 -14.64 33.88 -16.42
C LEU A 467 -15.38 34.14 -17.72
N LYS A 468 -16.69 33.85 -17.77
CA LYS A 468 -17.51 34.10 -18.94
C LYS A 468 -17.53 35.58 -19.33
N LYS A 469 -17.71 36.47 -18.36
CA LYS A 469 -17.73 37.91 -18.60
C LYS A 469 -16.37 38.39 -19.14
N LYS A 470 -15.28 38.07 -18.45
CA LYS A 470 -13.94 38.52 -18.84
C LYS A 470 -13.47 37.95 -20.16
N PHE A 471 -13.82 36.70 -20.45
CA PHE A 471 -13.54 36.10 -21.74
C PHE A 471 -14.34 36.80 -22.86
N TYR A 472 -15.61 37.12 -22.62
CA TYR A 472 -16.43 37.89 -23.57
C TYR A 472 -15.88 39.30 -23.80
N ASP A 473 -15.50 40.01 -22.73
CA ASP A 473 -14.92 41.35 -22.80
C ASP A 473 -13.60 41.39 -23.61
N ASN A 474 -12.91 40.25 -23.75
CA ASN A 474 -11.65 40.13 -24.50
C ASN A 474 -11.80 39.49 -25.89
N LEU A 475 -13.03 39.14 -26.32
CA LEU A 475 -13.26 38.42 -27.58
C LEU A 475 -12.65 39.10 -28.80
N GLU A 476 -12.79 40.42 -28.93
CA GLU A 476 -12.28 41.18 -30.07
C GLU A 476 -10.77 41.02 -30.24
N ASN A 477 -10.02 41.07 -29.14
CA ASN A 477 -8.57 40.83 -29.17
C ASN A 477 -8.27 39.38 -29.52
N LEU A 478 -9.05 38.43 -29.01
CA LEU A 478 -8.88 37.01 -29.30
C LEU A 478 -9.21 36.65 -30.76
N GLU A 479 -10.04 37.43 -31.47
CA GLU A 479 -10.26 37.23 -32.91
C GLU A 479 -8.96 37.29 -33.73
N THR A 480 -7.97 38.04 -33.26
CA THR A 480 -6.65 38.16 -33.94
C THR A 480 -5.85 36.86 -33.93
N ILE A 481 -6.21 35.89 -33.08
CA ILE A 481 -5.56 34.58 -32.95
C ILE A 481 -6.51 33.41 -33.29
N MET A 482 -7.82 33.64 -33.31
CA MET A 482 -8.82 32.64 -33.68
C MET A 482 -8.73 32.16 -35.14
N GLY A 483 -8.06 32.91 -36.02
CA GLY A 483 -7.92 32.52 -37.43
C GLY A 483 -6.83 31.48 -37.70
N TYR A 484 -6.05 31.08 -36.68
CA TYR A 484 -5.12 29.95 -36.77
C TYR A 484 -5.88 28.62 -36.64
N GLN A 485 -5.55 27.63 -37.49
CA GLN A 485 -6.22 26.32 -37.48
C GLN A 485 -5.90 25.48 -36.24
N SER A 486 -4.65 25.55 -35.78
CA SER A 486 -4.22 25.04 -34.48
C SER A 486 -3.01 25.84 -33.98
N ILE A 487 -2.93 26.02 -32.68
CA ILE A 487 -1.71 26.47 -32.01
C ILE A 487 -1.47 25.50 -30.87
N GLN A 488 -0.31 24.86 -30.85
CA GLN A 488 0.15 24.02 -29.76
C GLN A 488 1.46 24.59 -29.24
N VAL A 489 1.59 24.72 -27.93
CA VAL A 489 2.85 25.11 -27.30
C VAL A 489 3.36 23.97 -26.42
N GLN A 490 4.66 23.70 -26.44
CA GLN A 490 5.32 22.70 -25.59
C GLN A 490 5.83 23.35 -24.30
N ASN A 491 5.79 22.64 -23.16
CA ASN A 491 6.35 23.16 -21.91
C ASN A 491 7.86 23.00 -21.91
N HIS A 492 8.51 23.57 -20.90
CA HIS A 492 9.94 23.43 -20.61
C HIS A 492 10.42 21.97 -20.42
N LEU A 493 9.51 20.99 -20.32
CA LEU A 493 9.82 19.55 -20.21
C LEU A 493 9.64 18.79 -21.54
N GLY A 494 9.35 19.48 -22.65
CA GLY A 494 9.12 18.85 -23.95
C GLY A 494 7.83 18.03 -24.04
N ARG A 495 6.92 18.18 -23.07
CA ARG A 495 5.58 17.58 -23.07
C ARG A 495 4.59 18.58 -23.68
N GLU A 496 3.57 18.08 -24.38
CA GLU A 496 2.47 18.92 -24.89
C GLU A 496 1.86 19.73 -23.74
N THR A 497 1.85 21.07 -23.82
CA THR A 497 1.16 21.85 -22.80
C THR A 497 -0.35 21.81 -23.03
N PRO A 498 -1.15 22.06 -21.98
CA PRO A 498 -2.57 22.28 -22.14
C PRO A 498 -2.91 23.59 -22.85
N TRP A 499 -1.94 24.46 -23.16
CA TRP A 499 -2.21 25.66 -23.95
C TRP A 499 -2.34 25.28 -25.43
N SER A 500 -3.59 25.10 -25.84
CA SER A 500 -3.92 24.78 -27.23
C SER A 500 -5.10 25.60 -27.72
N LEU A 501 -4.93 26.12 -28.94
CA LEU A 501 -6.03 26.58 -29.77
C LEU A 501 -6.35 25.44 -30.74
N MET A 502 -7.60 24.97 -30.75
CA MET A 502 -8.07 23.99 -31.72
C MET A 502 -9.32 24.49 -32.42
N VAL A 503 -9.30 24.48 -33.75
CA VAL A 503 -10.48 24.73 -34.58
C VAL A 503 -11.06 23.37 -34.98
N SER A 504 -12.28 23.07 -34.53
CA SER A 504 -12.99 21.86 -34.93
C SER A 504 -14.09 22.18 -35.96
N GLU A 505 -14.03 21.50 -37.10
CA GLU A 505 -15.03 21.59 -38.18
C GLU A 505 -16.27 20.72 -37.93
N GLN A 506 -16.18 19.74 -37.03
CA GLN A 506 -17.27 18.80 -36.77
C GLN A 506 -17.50 18.63 -35.27
N TYR A 507 -18.76 18.83 -34.86
CA TYR A 507 -19.26 18.19 -33.64
C TYR A 507 -19.60 16.79 -34.06
N ASP A 508 -18.78 15.84 -33.64
CA ASP A 508 -19.22 14.46 -33.61
C ASP A 508 -20.17 14.32 -32.40
N PRO A 509 -21.49 14.16 -32.61
CA PRO A 509 -22.42 13.90 -31.52
C PRO A 509 -22.11 12.58 -30.79
N LYS A 510 -21.23 11.72 -31.33
CA LYS A 510 -20.72 10.48 -30.70
C LYS A 510 -19.43 10.68 -29.92
N ILE A 511 -18.73 11.81 -30.04
CA ILE A 511 -17.82 12.23 -28.97
C ILE A 511 -18.75 12.61 -27.83
N LYS A 512 -19.17 11.59 -27.06
CA LYS A 512 -19.65 11.76 -25.71
C LYS A 512 -18.59 12.65 -25.07
N SER A 513 -18.90 13.92 -24.88
CA SER A 513 -18.12 14.80 -24.03
C SER A 513 -17.78 13.97 -22.81
N TYR A 514 -16.50 13.66 -22.59
CA TYR A 514 -16.10 12.85 -21.44
C TYR A 514 -16.82 13.44 -20.23
N PRO A 515 -17.71 12.70 -19.54
CA PRO A 515 -18.53 13.25 -18.46
C PRO A 515 -17.69 13.91 -17.36
N GLN A 516 -16.40 13.56 -17.31
CA GLN A 516 -15.43 14.03 -16.34
C GLN A 516 -14.77 15.38 -16.68
N SER A 517 -14.88 15.93 -17.91
CA SER A 517 -14.19 17.17 -18.31
C SER A 517 -15.08 18.43 -18.42
N GLN A 518 -16.33 18.37 -17.95
CA GLN A 518 -17.31 19.46 -18.12
C GLN A 518 -17.23 20.59 -17.06
N TRP A 519 -16.32 20.51 -16.08
CA TRP A 519 -16.34 21.35 -14.88
C TRP A 519 -16.28 22.87 -15.14
N LEU A 520 -15.72 23.33 -16.25
CA LEU A 520 -15.72 24.77 -16.59
C LEU A 520 -15.58 25.00 -18.10
N ARG A 521 -16.41 24.32 -18.90
CA ARG A 521 -16.52 24.65 -20.33
C ARG A 521 -17.38 25.91 -20.48
N THR A 522 -16.75 27.04 -20.78
CA THR A 522 -17.46 28.29 -21.04
C THR A 522 -17.79 28.38 -22.52
N HIS A 523 -19.06 28.18 -22.86
CA HIS A 523 -19.54 28.39 -24.23
C HIS A 523 -19.94 29.85 -24.44
N ILE A 524 -19.37 30.47 -25.47
CA ILE A 524 -19.87 31.70 -26.04
C ILE A 524 -20.61 31.35 -27.34
N SER A 525 -21.93 31.39 -27.25
CA SER A 525 -22.88 31.15 -28.34
C SER A 525 -24.21 31.84 -28.01
N GLU A 526 -24.94 32.30 -29.02
CA GLU A 526 -26.36 32.57 -28.85
C GLU A 526 -27.09 31.22 -28.70
N ARG A 527 -27.87 31.06 -27.63
CA ARG A 527 -28.76 29.90 -27.45
C ARG A 527 -30.19 30.38 -27.53
N ASP A 528 -31.00 29.76 -28.39
CA ASP A 528 -32.45 29.85 -28.26
C ASP A 528 -32.84 29.17 -26.93
N PRO A 529 -33.65 29.81 -26.06
CA PRO A 529 -34.15 29.17 -24.86
C PRO A 529 -34.84 27.85 -25.21
N GLY A 530 -34.32 26.72 -24.72
CA GLY A 530 -34.87 25.37 -24.98
C GLY A 530 -34.25 24.61 -26.16
N SER A 531 -33.30 25.18 -26.89
CA SER A 531 -32.60 24.50 -28.01
C SER A 531 -31.21 24.00 -27.60
N SER A 532 -30.86 22.77 -28.02
CA SER A 532 -29.49 22.22 -27.92
C SER A 532 -28.57 22.71 -29.05
N VAL A 533 -29.08 23.51 -29.99
CA VAL A 533 -28.33 23.99 -31.15
C VAL A 533 -27.52 25.22 -30.79
N LEU A 534 -26.19 25.11 -30.85
CA LEU A 534 -25.28 26.24 -30.69
C LEU A 534 -25.29 27.13 -31.95
N ARG A 535 -25.47 28.45 -31.78
CA ARG A 535 -25.39 29.44 -32.87
C ARG A 535 -24.13 30.29 -32.75
N CYS A 536 -23.76 30.91 -33.87
CA CYS A 536 -22.67 31.89 -33.94
C CYS A 536 -22.87 32.97 -32.87
N TYR A 537 -21.83 33.29 -32.11
CA TYR A 537 -21.92 34.27 -31.03
C TYR A 537 -22.20 35.70 -31.51
N GLU A 538 -21.69 36.05 -32.70
CA GLU A 538 -21.79 37.40 -33.27
C GLU A 538 -23.06 37.55 -34.11
N THR A 539 -23.35 36.56 -34.96
CA THR A 539 -24.35 36.71 -36.04
C THR A 539 -25.65 35.93 -35.79
N GLY A 540 -25.76 35.16 -34.70
CA GLY A 540 -26.89 34.26 -34.42
C GLY A 540 -27.16 33.17 -35.46
N SER A 541 -26.27 33.07 -36.46
CA SER A 541 -26.42 32.16 -37.59
C SER A 541 -26.04 30.72 -37.20
N LYS A 542 -26.39 29.76 -38.05
CA LYS A 542 -26.01 28.35 -37.85
C LYS A 542 -24.50 28.22 -37.69
N ARG A 543 -24.07 27.42 -36.70
CA ARG A 543 -22.67 27.11 -36.47
C ARG A 543 -22.01 26.51 -37.72
N PHE A 544 -20.80 27.01 -38.01
CA PHE A 544 -19.88 26.42 -38.97
C PHE A 544 -18.73 25.72 -38.25
N GLN A 545 -18.04 26.42 -37.35
CA GLN A 545 -16.90 25.89 -36.59
C GLN A 545 -17.01 26.24 -35.11
N THR A 546 -16.32 25.46 -34.27
CA THR A 546 -16.07 25.78 -32.86
C THR A 546 -14.58 25.96 -32.65
N ILE A 547 -14.20 27.09 -32.07
CA ILE A 547 -12.82 27.41 -31.71
C ILE A 547 -12.68 27.19 -30.20
N MET A 548 -11.73 26.35 -29.80
CA MET A 548 -11.52 25.95 -28.42
C MET A 548 -10.17 26.47 -27.92
N PHE A 549 -10.19 27.17 -26.79
CA PHE A 549 -9.01 27.54 -26.01
C PHE A 549 -8.93 26.63 -24.80
N ARG A 550 -7.77 26.01 -24.61
CA ARG A 550 -7.42 25.29 -23.39
C ARG A 550 -6.32 26.05 -22.68
N VAL A 551 -6.43 26.18 -21.37
CA VAL A 551 -5.40 26.81 -20.54
C VAL A 551 -5.01 25.86 -19.43
N GLY A 552 -3.71 25.80 -19.14
CA GLY A 552 -3.11 24.92 -18.13
C GLY A 552 -2.50 25.66 -16.94
N SER A 553 -2.44 26.99 -16.95
CA SER A 553 -1.90 27.78 -15.83
C SER A 553 -2.65 29.10 -15.61
N ALA A 554 -2.43 29.71 -14.46
CA ALA A 554 -2.99 31.00 -14.08
C ALA A 554 -2.52 32.14 -15.00
N GLU A 555 -1.26 32.08 -15.46
CA GLU A 555 -0.65 33.03 -16.41
C GLU A 555 -1.36 32.95 -17.77
N GLN A 556 -1.59 31.73 -18.25
CA GLN A 556 -2.30 31.49 -19.51
C GLN A 556 -3.77 31.93 -19.43
N LEU A 557 -4.42 31.66 -18.29
CA LEU A 557 -5.77 32.13 -18.02
C LEU A 557 -5.83 33.67 -17.95
N ALA A 558 -4.89 34.31 -17.26
CA ALA A 558 -4.75 35.76 -17.17
C ALA A 558 -4.59 36.41 -18.55
N PHE A 559 -3.73 35.83 -19.40
CA PHE A 559 -3.58 36.24 -20.80
C PHE A 559 -4.89 36.14 -21.57
N LEU A 560 -5.58 34.99 -21.49
CA LEU A 560 -6.84 34.75 -22.20
C LEU A 560 -7.94 35.75 -21.80
N LEU A 561 -7.95 36.16 -20.53
CA LEU A 561 -8.93 37.09 -19.96
C LEU A 561 -8.49 38.57 -20.04
N ASN A 562 -7.29 38.85 -20.55
CA ASN A 562 -6.66 40.17 -20.57
C ASN A 562 -6.68 40.88 -19.20
N VAL A 563 -6.25 40.15 -18.17
CA VAL A 563 -6.09 40.66 -16.80
C VAL A 563 -4.75 40.20 -16.22
N PRO A 564 -4.10 40.98 -15.36
CA PRO A 564 -2.91 40.48 -14.66
C PRO A 564 -3.29 39.38 -13.67
N VAL A 565 -2.38 38.42 -13.42
CA VAL A 565 -2.62 37.25 -12.54
C VAL A 565 -3.12 37.66 -11.16
N ASN A 566 -2.56 38.72 -10.58
CA ASN A 566 -2.97 39.23 -9.25
C ASN A 566 -4.41 39.79 -9.19
N LYS A 567 -5.05 40.02 -10.34
CA LYS A 567 -6.46 40.44 -10.46
C LYS A 567 -7.41 39.28 -10.78
N LEU A 568 -6.91 38.06 -10.99
CA LEU A 568 -7.77 36.89 -11.03
C LEU A 568 -8.45 36.68 -9.66
N PRO A 569 -9.66 36.10 -9.60
CA PRO A 569 -10.24 35.62 -8.35
C PRO A 569 -9.27 34.72 -7.60
N ASP A 570 -9.21 34.81 -6.28
CA ASP A 570 -8.20 34.11 -5.47
C ASP A 570 -8.02 32.62 -5.83
N PRO A 571 -9.08 31.82 -6.06
CA PRO A 571 -8.91 30.41 -6.43
C PRO A 571 -8.19 30.24 -7.77
N LEU A 572 -8.36 31.17 -8.72
CA LEU A 572 -7.78 31.11 -10.06
C LEU A 572 -6.34 31.63 -10.14
N LYS A 573 -5.87 32.38 -9.14
CA LYS A 573 -4.48 32.87 -9.08
C LYS A 573 -3.46 31.72 -9.02
N GLU A 574 -3.91 30.56 -8.56
CA GLU A 574 -3.11 29.35 -8.36
C GLU A 574 -3.52 28.22 -9.31
N TYR A 575 -4.30 28.56 -10.35
CA TYR A 575 -4.74 27.57 -11.33
C TYR A 575 -3.53 26.93 -12.01
N ARG A 576 -3.41 25.61 -11.88
CA ARG A 576 -2.43 24.80 -12.59
C ARG A 576 -3.06 23.45 -12.92
N TYR A 577 -3.12 23.14 -14.20
CA TYR A 577 -3.47 21.82 -14.68
C TYR A 577 -2.20 20.98 -14.65
N ASP A 578 -2.10 20.10 -13.66
CA ASP A 578 -1.04 19.11 -13.59
C ASP A 578 -1.65 17.71 -13.59
N SER A 579 -1.07 16.82 -14.40
CA SER A 579 -1.40 15.40 -14.46
C SER A 579 -0.37 14.59 -13.67
N PHE A 580 -0.03 15.03 -12.46
CA PHE A 580 1.02 14.38 -11.69
C PHE A 580 0.61 12.97 -11.27
N ASP A 581 1.50 12.02 -11.57
CA ASP A 581 1.47 10.65 -11.09
C ASP A 581 1.84 10.66 -9.59
N ARG A 582 0.85 10.63 -8.70
CA ARG A 582 1.03 10.84 -7.25
C ARG A 582 1.49 9.58 -6.51
N HIS A 583 2.60 8.98 -6.92
CA HIS A 583 3.03 7.70 -6.35
C HIS A 583 3.86 7.77 -5.06
N CYS A 584 4.15 8.96 -4.49
CA CYS A 584 5.00 9.05 -3.30
C CYS A 584 4.61 10.20 -2.34
N LYS A 585 3.46 10.15 -1.67
CA LYS A 585 3.10 11.14 -0.65
C LYS A 585 2.73 10.47 0.69
N LEU A 586 3.66 10.51 1.66
CA LEU A 586 3.46 9.96 3.00
C LEU A 586 2.61 10.88 3.90
N ASP A 587 2.59 12.20 3.69
CA ASP A 587 1.73 13.14 4.44
C ASP A 587 0.28 13.13 3.91
N PRO A 588 -0.72 12.87 4.76
CA PRO A 588 -2.13 13.00 4.39
C PRO A 588 -2.52 14.38 3.82
N VAL A 589 -1.90 15.47 4.28
CA VAL A 589 -2.22 16.81 3.74
C VAL A 589 -1.74 16.96 2.31
N ASP A 590 -0.62 16.34 1.93
CA ASP A 590 -0.14 16.35 0.56
C ASP A 590 -1.00 15.52 -0.40
N GLN A 591 -1.76 14.57 0.15
CA GLN A 591 -2.69 13.74 -0.61
C GLN A 591 -3.99 14.47 -0.96
N ILE A 592 -4.29 15.60 -0.31
CA ILE A 592 -5.44 16.44 -0.67
C ILE A 592 -5.27 16.87 -2.13
N GLU A 593 -6.26 16.54 -2.95
CA GLU A 593 -6.25 16.88 -4.36
C GLU A 593 -6.31 18.39 -4.53
N SER A 594 -5.54 18.92 -5.48
CA SER A 594 -5.70 20.32 -5.84
C SER A 594 -7.14 20.56 -6.31
N ILE A 595 -7.72 21.69 -5.93
CA ILE A 595 -9.05 22.12 -6.41
C ILE A 595 -9.15 22.22 -7.93
N TRP A 596 -8.01 22.24 -8.63
CA TRP A 596 -7.88 22.31 -10.08
C TRP A 596 -7.34 21.04 -10.70
N GLU A 597 -7.04 20.03 -9.90
CA GLU A 597 -6.42 18.82 -10.39
C GLU A 597 -7.35 18.08 -11.36
N GLN A 598 -6.81 17.68 -12.51
CA GLN A 598 -7.58 17.08 -13.60
C GLN A 598 -8.71 17.98 -14.15
N ARG A 599 -8.81 19.25 -13.74
CA ARG A 599 -9.83 20.21 -14.19
C ARG A 599 -9.23 21.17 -15.21
N LEU A 600 -9.22 20.74 -16.46
CA LEU A 600 -8.83 21.58 -17.57
C LEU A 600 -9.88 22.68 -17.79
N LEU A 601 -9.45 23.94 -17.89
CA LEU A 601 -10.32 25.05 -18.25
C LEU A 601 -10.39 25.16 -19.77
N GLU A 602 -11.61 25.07 -20.31
CA GLU A 602 -11.89 25.13 -21.74
C GLU A 602 -12.85 26.30 -22.06
N PHE A 603 -12.49 27.11 -23.04
CA PHE A 603 -13.33 28.18 -23.56
C PHE A 603 -13.67 27.90 -25.01
N GLU A 604 -14.96 27.88 -25.34
CA GLU A 604 -15.43 27.57 -26.69
C GLU A 604 -16.14 28.77 -27.31
N VAL A 605 -15.76 29.10 -28.55
CA VAL A 605 -16.37 30.16 -29.34
C VAL A 605 -16.95 29.57 -30.61
N VAL A 606 -18.25 29.76 -30.79
CA VAL A 606 -19.01 29.21 -31.90
C VAL A 606 -19.12 30.27 -32.99
N VAL A 607 -18.67 29.95 -34.21
CA VAL A 607 -18.61 30.91 -35.31
C VAL A 607 -19.34 30.39 -36.55
N SER A 608 -19.97 31.31 -37.29
CA SER A 608 -20.56 31.06 -38.60
C SER A 608 -19.49 31.10 -39.69
N LYS A 609 -19.82 30.60 -40.89
CA LYS A 609 -18.88 30.57 -42.03
C LYS A 609 -18.44 31.98 -42.44
N SER A 610 -19.37 32.94 -42.45
CA SER A 610 -19.08 34.34 -42.76
C SER A 610 -18.20 34.99 -41.70
N HIS A 611 -18.51 34.75 -40.41
CA HIS A 611 -17.74 35.30 -39.29
C HIS A 611 -16.32 34.73 -39.24
N TYR A 612 -16.17 33.41 -39.40
CA TYR A 612 -14.86 32.77 -39.44
C TYR A 612 -13.98 33.30 -40.58
N ASN A 613 -14.55 33.53 -41.76
CA ASN A 613 -13.82 34.14 -42.87
C ASN A 613 -13.40 35.59 -42.59
N SER A 614 -14.16 36.33 -41.78
CA SER A 614 -13.78 37.67 -41.31
C SER A 614 -12.60 37.59 -40.33
N ILE A 615 -12.70 36.71 -39.33
CA ILE A 615 -11.64 36.43 -38.34
C ILE A 615 -10.32 36.09 -39.06
N ARG A 616 -10.35 35.18 -40.04
CA ARG A 616 -9.14 34.78 -40.79
C ARG A 616 -8.42 35.92 -41.50
N LYS A 617 -9.13 37.00 -41.84
CA LYS A 617 -8.54 38.20 -42.47
C LYS A 617 -7.93 39.15 -41.43
N LYS A 618 -8.37 39.09 -40.17
CA LYS A 618 -7.86 39.89 -39.05
C LYS A 618 -6.64 39.25 -38.36
N THR A 619 -6.32 37.99 -38.65
CA THR A 619 -5.25 37.23 -37.99
C THR A 619 -3.90 37.94 -38.07
N ASN A 620 -3.24 38.15 -36.94
CA ASN A 620 -1.95 38.85 -36.87
C ASN A 620 -0.80 37.90 -36.41
N PRO A 621 0.28 37.75 -37.20
CA PRO A 621 1.47 36.98 -36.83
C PRO A 621 2.17 37.43 -35.54
N GLN A 622 2.17 38.73 -35.21
CA GLN A 622 2.89 39.23 -34.03
C GLN A 622 2.27 38.77 -32.70
N TYR A 623 0.96 38.52 -32.67
CA TYR A 623 0.28 38.01 -31.49
C TYR A 623 0.67 36.56 -31.17
N LEU A 624 1.05 35.78 -32.19
CA LEU A 624 1.50 34.40 -32.01
C LEU A 624 2.82 34.32 -31.22
N GLU A 625 3.72 35.29 -31.41
CA GLU A 625 4.99 35.32 -30.67
C GLU A 625 4.78 35.70 -29.19
N THR A 626 3.82 36.58 -28.90
CA THR A 626 3.44 36.93 -27.51
C THR A 626 2.86 35.71 -26.77
N ILE A 627 2.05 34.93 -27.49
CA ILE A 627 1.50 33.65 -27.05
C ILE A 627 2.62 32.64 -26.70
N LYS A 628 3.58 32.46 -27.61
CA LYS A 628 4.68 31.52 -27.42
C LYS A 628 5.54 31.91 -26.22
N ALA A 629 5.81 33.22 -26.06
CA ALA A 629 6.51 33.75 -24.91
C ALA A 629 5.76 33.50 -23.60
N THR A 630 4.43 33.67 -23.58
CA THR A 630 3.60 33.45 -22.38
C THR A 630 3.50 31.98 -21.99
N ALA A 631 3.54 31.06 -22.95
CA ALA A 631 3.50 29.63 -22.69
C ALA A 631 4.86 28.99 -22.38
N GLN A 632 5.97 29.75 -22.54
CA GLN A 632 7.31 29.39 -22.07
C GLN A 632 7.58 29.81 -20.61
N LEU A 633 6.74 30.69 -20.05
CA LEU A 633 6.68 31.02 -18.62
C LEU A 633 5.87 29.94 -17.88
#